data_AF-A0A969EBP5-F1
#
_entry.id   AF-A0A969EBP5-F1
#
_cell.length_a   1.000
_cell.length_b   1.000
_cell.length_c   1.000
_cell.angle_alpha   90.00
_cell.angle_beta   90.00
_cell.angle_gamma   90.00
#
_symmetry.space_group_name_H-M   'P 1'
#
loop_
_entity.id
_entity.type
_entity.pdbx_description
1 polymer ?
#
loop_
_entity_poly.entity_id
_entity_poly.type
_entity_poly.pdbx_seq_one_letter_code
_entity_poly.pdbx_strand_id
1 'polypeptide(L)'
;MFSPRSTAHWLKQFFLLIVAAVILCGVVACLPMGATRPFPTARDKFLWPFSSASPWNMPIGSLADYMPAKIKPALRFTADQEYIFRLKARDPYRPLYKYGSWKKRCSGKKRPMGKLPIPDDLIVPDARKGYTPNNTAAFLLPNGRTIVQVGVLARCQKGGPIYGWRFPNVDIYGMGMGGTHGGSGLSAIGGSIRRGELTSDQPIRHTLKVLLWGKKYLYYSKKIPGYRWPADRADKYAPKQYRGTNPQFVQGSLLAIPPQVTVESLKLQTQPGKKLFHALQDYGAYVVDDSAWDAYGFAVEKGVPTEFQEAYGYRFEYFKGSHKNPFHTDIVKLFNALHIVTNNDLRSVGGGGTPRVPLAPPLYPASSKVR
;
A
#
# COMPACT_ATOMS: atom_id res chain seq x y z
N MET A 1 3.88 87.37 -1.29
CA MET A 1 4.52 87.26 -2.61
C MET A 1 5.52 86.10 -2.56
N PHE A 2 5.07 84.87 -2.82
CA PHE A 2 5.93 83.71 -3.14
C PHE A 2 5.11 82.72 -3.96
N SER A 3 5.78 82.15 -4.96
CA SER A 3 5.24 81.62 -6.22
C SER A 3 4.85 80.14 -6.15
N PRO A 4 3.82 79.69 -6.90
CA PRO A 4 3.45 78.28 -7.02
C PRO A 4 4.32 77.62 -8.09
N ARG A 5 5.46 77.06 -7.69
CA ARG A 5 6.26 76.15 -8.55
C ARG A 5 6.79 74.99 -7.73
N SER A 6 6.16 73.82 -7.87
CA SER A 6 6.83 72.50 -7.95
C SER A 6 5.91 71.29 -7.72
N THR A 7 4.59 71.47 -7.59
CA THR A 7 3.63 70.34 -7.57
C THR A 7 3.59 69.54 -8.87
N ALA A 8 4.19 70.06 -9.95
CA ALA A 8 4.24 69.41 -11.26
C ALA A 8 5.31 68.31 -11.41
N HIS A 9 6.21 68.11 -10.43
CA HIS A 9 7.25 67.07 -10.54
C HIS A 9 6.83 65.72 -9.91
N TRP A 10 5.97 65.75 -8.89
CA TRP A 10 5.50 64.54 -8.21
C TRP A 10 4.42 63.76 -8.98
N LEU A 11 3.63 64.44 -9.83
CA LEU A 11 2.56 63.81 -10.62
C LEU A 11 3.08 63.04 -11.86
N LYS A 12 4.25 63.39 -12.40
CA LYS A 12 4.83 62.67 -13.56
C LYS A 12 5.53 61.38 -13.15
N GLN A 13 6.12 61.28 -11.96
CA GLN A 13 6.75 60.05 -11.48
C GLN A 13 5.72 59.00 -11.00
N PHE A 14 4.56 59.42 -10.50
CA PHE A 14 3.51 58.48 -10.10
C PHE A 14 2.77 57.84 -11.29
N PHE A 15 2.60 58.56 -12.41
CA PHE A 15 1.93 58.02 -13.60
C PHE A 15 2.79 57.02 -14.37
N LEU A 16 4.12 57.19 -14.38
CA LEU A 16 5.06 56.27 -15.02
C LEU A 16 5.22 54.94 -14.26
N LEU A 17 5.01 54.93 -12.94
CA LEU A 17 5.03 53.70 -12.13
C LEU A 17 3.74 52.88 -12.24
N ILE A 18 2.59 53.53 -12.49
CA ILE A 18 1.31 52.81 -12.65
C ILE A 18 1.18 52.19 -14.06
N VAL A 19 1.69 52.84 -15.11
CA VAL A 19 1.67 52.26 -16.46
C VAL A 19 2.68 51.11 -16.62
N ALA A 20 3.82 51.15 -15.91
CA ALA A 20 4.75 50.01 -15.85
C ALA A 20 4.22 48.83 -15.02
N ALA A 21 3.36 49.08 -14.02
CA ALA A 21 2.73 48.03 -13.22
C ALA A 21 1.52 47.37 -13.91
N VAL A 22 0.85 48.04 -14.85
CA VAL A 22 -0.33 47.50 -15.56
C VAL A 22 0.05 46.73 -16.83
N ILE A 23 1.24 46.95 -17.40
CA ILE A 23 1.73 46.18 -18.57
C ILE A 23 2.51 44.90 -18.16
N LEU A 24 2.81 44.72 -16.87
CA LEU A 24 3.38 43.47 -16.33
C LEU A 24 2.33 42.53 -15.71
N CYS A 25 1.04 42.75 -15.96
CA CYS A 25 -0.06 41.86 -15.55
C CYS A 25 -0.70 41.11 -16.74
N GLY A 26 -0.05 41.12 -17.91
CA GLY A 26 -0.64 40.68 -19.18
C GLY A 26 -0.14 39.36 -19.74
N VAL A 27 0.63 38.53 -19.02
CA VAL A 27 0.86 37.12 -19.40
C VAL A 27 1.11 36.33 -18.12
N VAL A 28 0.05 36.02 -17.37
CA VAL A 28 0.07 34.74 -16.64
C VAL A 28 0.05 33.71 -17.74
N ALA A 29 1.24 33.21 -18.10
CA ALA A 29 1.34 32.02 -18.89
C ALA A 29 0.46 30.99 -18.17
N CYS A 30 -0.65 30.61 -18.80
CA CYS A 30 -1.34 29.37 -18.49
C CYS A 30 -0.30 28.27 -18.66
N LEU A 31 0.47 28.02 -17.60
CA LEU A 31 1.26 26.82 -17.50
C LEU A 31 0.26 25.68 -17.65
N PRO A 32 0.41 24.83 -18.67
CA PRO A 32 -0.53 23.75 -18.89
C PRO A 32 -0.59 22.94 -17.60
N MET A 33 -1.81 22.87 -17.06
CA MET A 33 -2.16 22.11 -15.89
C MET A 33 -1.69 20.66 -16.12
N GLY A 34 -0.57 20.31 -15.49
CA GLY A 34 0.01 18.97 -15.42
C GLY A 34 0.16 18.24 -16.76
N ALA A 35 1.33 18.36 -17.39
CA ALA A 35 1.77 17.32 -18.32
C ALA A 35 1.68 15.97 -17.60
N THR A 36 0.81 15.08 -18.09
CA THR A 36 0.69 13.71 -17.61
C THR A 36 2.07 13.06 -17.71
N ARG A 37 2.69 12.75 -16.56
CA ARG A 37 4.02 12.13 -16.56
C ARG A 37 3.97 10.85 -17.40
N PRO A 38 4.89 10.66 -18.35
CA PRO A 38 4.85 9.52 -19.25
C PRO A 38 4.90 8.21 -18.47
N PHE A 39 4.19 7.20 -18.97
CA PHE A 39 4.24 5.87 -18.37
C PHE A 39 5.67 5.32 -18.48
N PRO A 40 6.24 4.76 -17.39
CA PRO A 40 7.62 4.28 -17.42
C PRO A 40 7.79 3.12 -18.39
N THR A 41 8.92 3.08 -19.11
CA THR A 41 9.28 1.99 -20.03
C THR A 41 9.93 0.80 -19.33
N ALA A 42 10.42 1.00 -18.10
CA ALA A 42 10.97 -0.02 -17.22
C ALA A 42 10.75 0.36 -15.74
N ARG A 43 10.88 -0.61 -14.82
CA ARG A 43 10.67 -0.36 -13.38
C ARG A 43 11.69 -1.07 -12.48
N ASP A 44 11.93 -0.48 -11.31
CA ASP A 44 12.74 -1.09 -10.24
C ASP A 44 11.95 -2.25 -9.61
N LYS A 45 12.53 -3.45 -9.71
CA LYS A 45 11.94 -4.71 -9.23
C LYS A 45 11.73 -4.79 -7.71
N PHE A 46 12.42 -3.97 -6.92
CA PHE A 46 12.22 -3.94 -5.46
C PHE A 46 11.08 -3.00 -5.07
N LEU A 47 10.97 -1.85 -5.75
CA LEU A 47 9.90 -0.89 -5.50
C LEU A 47 8.56 -1.37 -6.09
N TRP A 48 8.63 -2.01 -7.25
CA TRP A 48 7.48 -2.57 -7.95
C TRP A 48 7.85 -3.99 -8.39
N PRO A 49 7.69 -5.01 -7.51
CA PRO A 49 8.13 -6.38 -7.78
C PRO A 49 7.19 -7.17 -8.70
N PHE A 50 7.65 -8.37 -9.06
CA PHE A 50 6.90 -9.42 -9.76
C PHE A 50 6.62 -9.17 -11.23
N SER A 51 6.27 -10.22 -11.96
CA SER A 51 5.90 -10.15 -13.38
C SER A 51 4.71 -9.22 -13.60
N SER A 52 4.56 -8.68 -14.82
CA SER A 52 3.37 -7.90 -15.19
C SER A 52 2.06 -8.69 -15.12
N ALA A 53 2.14 -10.02 -15.24
CA ALA A 53 1.00 -10.93 -15.09
C ALA A 53 0.63 -11.22 -13.62
N SER A 54 1.45 -10.80 -12.65
CA SER A 54 1.18 -10.99 -11.23
C SER A 54 -0.15 -10.36 -10.83
N PRO A 55 -0.94 -10.95 -9.91
CA PRO A 55 -2.11 -10.30 -9.34
C PRO A 55 -1.79 -8.98 -8.65
N TRP A 56 -0.53 -8.72 -8.29
CA TRP A 56 -0.13 -7.44 -7.71
C TRP A 56 0.06 -6.34 -8.75
N ASN A 57 0.14 -6.67 -10.03
CA ASN A 57 0.46 -5.75 -11.12
C ASN A 57 -0.61 -5.68 -12.21
N MET A 58 -1.65 -6.50 -12.10
CA MET A 58 -2.70 -6.60 -13.09
C MET A 58 -3.72 -5.47 -12.92
N PRO A 59 -3.96 -4.64 -13.94
CA PRO A 59 -5.03 -3.66 -13.92
C PRO A 59 -6.41 -4.32 -13.97
N ILE A 60 -7.42 -3.60 -13.47
CA ILE A 60 -8.82 -3.97 -13.65
C ILE A 60 -9.17 -3.94 -15.14
N GLY A 61 -9.84 -4.97 -15.61
CA GLY A 61 -10.20 -5.15 -17.00
C GLY A 61 -11.60 -4.60 -17.33
N SER A 62 -11.84 -4.33 -18.60
CA SER A 62 -13.10 -3.75 -19.11
C SER A 62 -14.32 -4.67 -18.95
N LEU A 63 -14.10 -5.97 -18.70
CA LEU A 63 -15.17 -6.96 -18.49
C LEU A 63 -15.30 -7.36 -17.01
N ALA A 64 -14.71 -6.59 -16.09
CA ALA A 64 -14.82 -6.87 -14.66
C ALA A 64 -16.28 -6.81 -14.19
N ASP A 65 -16.72 -7.86 -13.51
CA ASP A 65 -18.07 -7.95 -12.94
C ASP A 65 -18.07 -7.42 -11.51
N TYR A 66 -18.84 -6.36 -11.26
CA TYR A 66 -18.85 -5.68 -9.96
C TYR A 66 -20.08 -6.04 -9.15
N MET A 67 -19.86 -6.47 -7.90
CA MET A 67 -20.91 -6.61 -6.90
C MET A 67 -20.62 -5.70 -5.69
N PRO A 68 -21.56 -4.88 -5.19
CA PRO A 68 -21.31 -4.01 -4.05
C PRO A 68 -20.77 -4.77 -2.83
N ALA A 69 -19.60 -4.36 -2.30
CA ALA A 69 -19.02 -4.99 -1.10
C ALA A 69 -19.77 -4.58 0.18
N LYS A 70 -20.54 -3.48 0.12
CA LYS A 70 -21.36 -2.93 1.22
C LYS A 70 -20.54 -2.69 2.51
N ILE A 71 -19.26 -2.32 2.37
CA ILE A 71 -18.41 -1.95 3.51
C ILE A 71 -18.96 -0.68 4.14
N LYS A 72 -19.09 -0.71 5.46
CA LYS A 72 -19.65 0.38 6.26
C LYS A 72 -18.49 1.12 6.94
N PRO A 73 -18.69 2.38 7.35
CA PRO A 73 -17.72 3.07 8.20
C PRO A 73 -17.33 2.19 9.40
N ALA A 74 -16.05 2.15 9.70
CA ALA A 74 -15.49 1.39 10.81
C ALA A 74 -15.06 2.33 11.93
N LEU A 75 -14.91 1.80 13.14
CA LEU A 75 -14.45 2.58 14.28
C LEU A 75 -12.96 2.93 14.22
N ARG A 76 -12.20 2.26 13.34
CA ARG A 76 -10.77 2.44 13.19
C ARG A 76 -10.34 2.34 11.72
N PHE A 77 -9.32 3.10 11.37
CA PHE A 77 -8.55 2.93 10.15
C PHE A 77 -7.08 2.72 10.55
N THR A 78 -6.50 1.59 10.15
CA THR A 78 -5.19 1.16 10.64
C THR A 78 -4.18 0.97 9.50
N ALA A 79 -2.90 1.07 9.85
CA ALA A 79 -1.80 0.67 8.98
C ALA A 79 -1.24 -0.69 9.45
N ASP A 80 -1.41 -1.75 8.64
CA ASP A 80 -0.66 -2.99 8.90
C ASP A 80 0.76 -2.82 8.35
N GLN A 81 1.71 -2.55 9.25
CA GLN A 81 3.06 -2.16 8.88
C GLN A 81 3.94 -3.38 8.60
N GLU A 82 4.54 -3.40 7.41
CA GLU A 82 5.31 -4.50 6.87
C GLU A 82 6.79 -4.14 6.74
N TYR A 83 7.65 -5.10 7.02
CA TYR A 83 9.10 -4.93 7.09
C TYR A 83 9.75 -5.37 5.79
N ILE A 84 10.05 -4.43 4.91
CA ILE A 84 10.51 -4.72 3.55
C ILE A 84 11.91 -4.14 3.36
N PHE A 85 12.89 -5.01 3.10
CA PHE A 85 14.30 -4.64 3.07
C PHE A 85 15.04 -5.21 1.87
N ARG A 86 15.95 -4.41 1.30
CA ARG A 86 16.98 -4.87 0.37
C ARG A 86 18.26 -5.12 1.18
N LEU A 87 18.69 -6.38 1.27
CA LEU A 87 19.85 -6.77 2.05
C LEU A 87 21.16 -6.61 1.26
N LYS A 88 22.26 -6.33 1.95
CA LYS A 88 23.58 -6.15 1.33
C LYS A 88 24.47 -7.35 1.63
N ALA A 89 25.30 -7.75 0.66
CA ALA A 89 26.20 -8.90 0.83
C ALA A 89 27.22 -8.71 1.96
N ARG A 90 27.55 -7.45 2.27
CA ARG A 90 28.47 -7.07 3.35
C ARG A 90 27.87 -7.11 4.75
N ASP A 91 26.54 -7.25 4.87
CA ASP A 91 25.90 -7.31 6.18
C ASP A 91 26.18 -8.68 6.83
N PRO A 92 26.38 -8.75 8.16
CA PRO A 92 26.70 -10.00 8.82
C PRO A 92 25.54 -11.01 8.73
N TYR A 93 25.88 -12.28 8.52
CA TYR A 93 24.90 -13.35 8.47
C TYR A 93 24.36 -13.68 9.86
N ARG A 94 23.12 -13.28 10.13
CA ARG A 94 22.41 -13.54 11.37
C ARG A 94 21.52 -14.78 11.24
N PRO A 95 21.52 -15.71 12.21
CA PRO A 95 20.66 -16.87 12.16
C PRO A 95 19.19 -16.46 12.33
N LEU A 96 18.31 -17.18 11.62
CA LEU A 96 16.86 -17.04 11.73
C LEU A 96 16.29 -18.16 12.57
N TYR A 97 15.80 -17.84 13.75
CA TYR A 97 15.13 -18.79 14.62
C TYR A 97 13.62 -18.78 14.42
N LYS A 98 12.99 -19.94 14.66
CA LYS A 98 11.55 -19.95 14.87
C LYS A 98 11.24 -19.07 16.09
N TYR A 99 10.30 -18.15 15.94
CA TYR A 99 9.78 -17.34 17.05
C TYR A 99 9.32 -18.20 18.23
N GLY A 100 9.42 -17.66 19.46
CA GLY A 100 9.03 -18.36 20.67
C GLY A 100 7.52 -18.56 20.79
N SER A 101 6.77 -17.45 20.80
CA SER A 101 5.30 -17.43 20.79
C SER A 101 4.78 -16.13 20.18
N TRP A 102 3.48 -16.05 19.92
CA TRP A 102 2.84 -14.85 19.35
C TRP A 102 3.13 -13.55 20.15
N LYS A 103 3.23 -13.68 21.49
CA LYS A 103 3.44 -12.57 22.44
C LYS A 103 4.88 -12.45 22.97
N LYS A 104 5.75 -13.41 22.66
CA LYS A 104 7.17 -13.45 23.06
C LYS A 104 7.96 -14.05 21.90
N ARG A 105 8.22 -13.27 20.88
CA ARG A 105 8.78 -13.74 19.60
C ARG A 105 10.28 -13.98 19.74
N CYS A 106 10.99 -13.11 20.45
CA CYS A 106 12.44 -13.18 20.62
C CYS A 106 12.93 -14.28 21.57
N SER A 107 12.03 -15.02 22.21
CA SER A 107 12.40 -16.14 23.08
C SER A 107 12.53 -17.48 22.33
N GLY A 108 12.63 -17.44 21.00
CA GLY A 108 12.76 -18.65 20.17
C GLY A 108 14.09 -19.37 20.43
N LYS A 109 14.05 -20.67 20.73
CA LYS A 109 15.25 -21.48 21.02
C LYS A 109 15.44 -22.67 20.08
N LYS A 110 14.65 -22.75 19.01
CA LYS A 110 14.71 -23.88 18.07
C LYS A 110 16.00 -23.85 17.24
N ARG A 111 16.25 -24.88 16.44
CA ARG A 111 17.32 -24.84 15.44
C ARG A 111 17.06 -23.69 14.44
N PRO A 112 18.11 -23.01 13.94
CA PRO A 112 17.95 -21.98 12.92
C PRO A 112 17.31 -22.54 11.63
N MET A 113 16.40 -21.78 11.04
CA MET A 113 15.78 -21.99 9.73
C MET A 113 16.60 -21.30 8.62
N GLY A 114 17.93 -21.32 8.75
CA GLY A 114 18.87 -20.64 7.87
C GLY A 114 19.48 -19.36 8.46
N LYS A 115 20.20 -18.62 7.62
CA LYS A 115 20.87 -17.34 7.95
C LYS A 115 20.54 -16.30 6.88
N LEU A 116 20.51 -15.02 7.26
CA LEU A 116 20.31 -13.89 6.35
C LEU A 116 21.36 -12.80 6.64
N PRO A 117 21.88 -12.09 5.62
CA PRO A 117 22.78 -10.96 5.84
C PRO A 117 21.99 -9.75 6.34
N ILE A 118 21.91 -9.56 7.65
CA ILE A 118 21.05 -8.56 8.29
C ILE A 118 21.92 -7.48 8.94
N PRO A 119 21.72 -6.18 8.62
CA PRO A 119 22.42 -5.07 9.27
C PRO A 119 22.30 -5.11 10.79
N ASP A 120 23.36 -4.84 11.54
CA ASP A 120 23.36 -5.00 13.01
C ASP A 120 22.44 -4.07 13.77
N ASP A 121 22.16 -2.92 13.19
CA ASP A 121 21.27 -1.89 13.70
C ASP A 121 19.78 -2.17 13.42
N LEU A 122 19.44 -3.14 12.55
CA LEU A 122 18.04 -3.50 12.30
C LEU A 122 17.40 -4.08 13.57
N ILE A 123 16.54 -3.30 14.21
CA ILE A 123 15.71 -3.72 15.34
C ILE A 123 14.24 -3.81 14.90
N VAL A 124 13.62 -4.93 15.25
CA VAL A 124 12.17 -5.13 15.11
C VAL A 124 11.64 -5.50 16.49
N PRO A 125 10.96 -4.58 17.19
CA PRO A 125 10.52 -4.81 18.56
C PRO A 125 9.71 -6.10 18.72
N ASP A 126 9.81 -6.75 19.88
CA ASP A 126 8.92 -7.86 20.20
C ASP A 126 7.46 -7.37 20.30
N ALA A 127 6.54 -8.32 20.21
CA ALA A 127 5.16 -8.10 20.63
C ALA A 127 5.12 -7.69 22.12
N ARG A 128 4.13 -6.86 22.47
CA ARG A 128 3.87 -6.44 23.84
C ARG A 128 2.40 -6.62 24.19
N LYS A 129 2.06 -6.53 25.48
CA LYS A 129 0.66 -6.65 25.93
C LYS A 129 -0.22 -5.63 25.18
N GLY A 130 -1.29 -6.12 24.56
CA GLY A 130 -2.23 -5.30 23.79
C GLY A 130 -1.73 -4.85 22.40
N TYR A 131 -0.52 -5.22 21.99
CA TYR A 131 0.03 -4.85 20.68
C TYR A 131 0.84 -6.01 20.10
N THR A 132 0.19 -6.75 19.20
CA THR A 132 0.76 -7.93 18.55
C THR A 132 0.61 -7.82 17.01
N PRO A 133 1.32 -6.88 16.36
CA PRO A 133 1.23 -6.66 14.92
C PRO A 133 1.69 -7.90 14.14
N ASN A 134 1.18 -8.11 12.93
CA ASN A 134 1.55 -9.26 12.11
C ASN A 134 3.05 -9.31 11.81
N ASN A 135 3.70 -8.14 11.67
CA ASN A 135 5.10 -8.00 11.29
C ASN A 135 5.45 -8.94 10.13
N THR A 136 4.64 -8.88 9.07
CA THR A 136 5.00 -9.49 7.79
C THR A 136 6.29 -8.86 7.30
N ALA A 137 7.15 -9.65 6.66
CA ALA A 137 8.44 -9.17 6.23
C ALA A 137 8.90 -9.82 4.93
N ALA A 138 9.59 -9.04 4.12
CA ALA A 138 10.24 -9.47 2.89
C ALA A 138 11.67 -8.95 2.82
N PHE A 139 12.61 -9.84 2.55
CA PHE A 139 14.01 -9.54 2.41
C PHE A 139 14.47 -9.91 1.00
N LEU A 140 14.73 -8.91 0.16
CA LEU A 140 15.42 -9.14 -1.11
C LEU A 140 16.89 -9.43 -0.81
N LEU A 141 17.34 -10.64 -1.15
CA LEU A 141 18.72 -11.07 -0.95
C LEU A 141 19.70 -10.32 -1.86
N PRO A 142 21.00 -10.29 -1.52
CA PRO A 142 22.02 -9.58 -2.30
C PRO A 142 22.17 -10.08 -3.74
N ASN A 143 21.72 -11.31 -4.06
CA ASN A 143 21.67 -11.81 -5.44
C ASN A 143 20.64 -11.05 -6.31
N GLY A 144 19.87 -10.14 -5.73
CA GLY A 144 18.90 -9.29 -6.43
C GLY A 144 17.73 -10.06 -7.05
N ARG A 145 17.51 -11.32 -6.67
CA ARG A 145 16.47 -12.19 -7.25
C ARG A 145 15.60 -12.85 -6.21
N THR A 146 16.21 -13.40 -5.16
CA THR A 146 15.51 -14.19 -4.15
C THR A 146 14.92 -13.28 -3.09
N ILE A 147 13.64 -13.43 -2.83
CA ILE A 147 12.94 -12.83 -1.70
C ILE A 147 12.74 -13.90 -0.63
N VAL A 148 13.21 -13.61 0.58
CA VAL A 148 12.91 -14.39 1.78
C VAL A 148 11.77 -13.71 2.52
N GLN A 149 10.69 -14.44 2.76
CA GLN A 149 9.55 -13.92 3.50
C GLN A 149 9.52 -14.50 4.91
N VAL A 150 9.31 -13.63 5.90
CA VAL A 150 9.27 -14.00 7.32
C VAL A 150 8.02 -13.41 7.96
N GLY A 151 7.15 -14.28 8.49
CA GLY A 151 5.99 -13.85 9.26
C GLY A 151 6.36 -13.68 10.72
N VAL A 152 5.59 -12.86 11.45
CA VAL A 152 5.80 -12.59 12.89
C VAL A 152 7.23 -12.18 13.22
N LEU A 153 7.82 -11.34 12.36
CA LEU A 153 9.21 -10.92 12.50
C LEU A 153 9.44 -10.21 13.84
N ALA A 154 10.53 -10.55 14.51
CA ALA A 154 11.10 -9.80 15.61
C ALA A 154 12.63 -9.91 15.61
N ARG A 155 13.28 -8.87 16.13
CA ARG A 155 14.71 -8.79 16.42
C ARG A 155 14.92 -7.80 17.55
N CYS A 156 15.17 -8.34 18.73
CA CYS A 156 15.17 -7.55 19.95
C CYS A 156 16.55 -7.01 20.35
N GLN A 157 17.63 -7.46 19.72
CA GLN A 157 19.01 -7.14 20.10
C GLN A 157 19.83 -6.77 18.87
N LYS A 158 20.64 -5.71 18.98
CA LYS A 158 21.62 -5.33 17.96
C LYS A 158 22.64 -6.44 17.78
N GLY A 159 22.98 -6.78 16.54
CA GLY A 159 23.86 -7.92 16.24
C GLY A 159 23.29 -9.30 16.61
N GLY A 160 22.12 -9.35 17.25
CA GLY A 160 21.47 -10.59 17.64
C GLY A 160 20.81 -11.30 16.45
N PRO A 161 20.24 -12.49 16.69
CA PRO A 161 19.50 -13.22 15.67
C PRO A 161 18.18 -12.55 15.29
N ILE A 162 17.58 -13.02 14.19
CA ILE A 162 16.20 -12.70 13.80
C ILE A 162 15.27 -13.86 14.21
N TYR A 163 14.03 -13.53 14.53
CA TYR A 163 13.00 -14.47 14.94
C TYR A 163 11.77 -14.32 14.05
N GLY A 164 11.17 -15.44 13.65
CA GLY A 164 9.94 -15.42 12.87
C GLY A 164 9.56 -16.80 12.35
N TRP A 165 8.61 -16.86 11.44
CA TRP A 165 8.31 -18.06 10.65
C TRP A 165 8.77 -17.84 9.21
N ARG A 166 9.71 -18.68 8.73
CA ARG A 166 10.22 -18.59 7.37
C ARG A 166 9.25 -19.27 6.41
N PHE A 167 8.86 -18.57 5.35
CA PHE A 167 8.08 -19.11 4.24
C PHE A 167 8.99 -19.50 3.06
N PRO A 168 8.48 -20.27 2.09
CA PRO A 168 9.21 -20.55 0.85
C PRO A 168 9.75 -19.28 0.20
N ASN A 169 10.93 -19.38 -0.40
CA ASN A 169 11.53 -18.28 -1.13
C ASN A 169 10.65 -17.93 -2.34
N VAL A 170 10.62 -16.64 -2.68
CA VAL A 170 9.93 -16.14 -3.86
C VAL A 170 10.93 -15.53 -4.83
N ASP A 171 10.70 -15.76 -6.12
CA ASP A 171 11.45 -15.08 -7.18
C ASP A 171 10.82 -13.70 -7.44
N ILE A 172 11.64 -12.65 -7.40
CA ILE A 172 11.21 -11.27 -7.68
C ILE A 172 10.69 -11.06 -9.10
N TYR A 173 11.04 -11.95 -10.04
CA TYR A 173 10.50 -11.97 -11.41
C TYR A 173 9.24 -12.83 -11.55
N GLY A 174 8.89 -13.61 -10.52
CA GLY A 174 7.75 -14.51 -10.53
C GLY A 174 6.40 -13.83 -10.25
N MET A 175 5.37 -14.62 -9.97
CA MET A 175 4.01 -14.12 -9.70
C MET A 175 3.83 -13.52 -8.31
N GLY A 176 4.68 -13.89 -7.34
CA GLY A 176 4.67 -13.31 -5.99
C GLY A 176 3.39 -13.51 -5.19
N MET A 177 2.56 -14.51 -5.50
CA MET A 177 1.23 -14.67 -4.90
C MET A 177 1.31 -14.98 -3.39
N GLY A 178 2.06 -16.01 -3.02
CA GLY A 178 2.12 -16.51 -1.66
C GLY A 178 3.11 -15.77 -0.76
N GLY A 179 2.83 -15.74 0.54
CA GLY A 179 3.65 -15.07 1.54
C GLY A 179 3.14 -15.18 2.96
N THR A 180 3.40 -14.13 3.74
CA THR A 180 3.33 -14.17 5.21
C THR A 180 2.05 -13.60 5.81
N HIS A 181 1.12 -13.08 4.99
CA HIS A 181 -0.22 -12.74 5.50
C HIS A 181 -0.90 -14.04 5.93
N GLY A 182 -0.98 -14.27 7.23
CA GLY A 182 -1.39 -15.57 7.77
C GLY A 182 -2.84 -15.93 7.45
N GLY A 183 -3.70 -14.92 7.33
CA GLY A 183 -5.12 -15.07 7.05
C GLY A 183 -5.40 -15.50 5.61
N SER A 184 -4.68 -14.98 4.62
CA SER A 184 -4.89 -15.29 3.19
C SER A 184 -3.81 -16.16 2.56
N GLY A 185 -2.63 -16.21 3.20
CA GLY A 185 -1.41 -16.74 2.63
C GLY A 185 -0.75 -15.86 1.59
N LEU A 186 -1.15 -14.59 1.44
CA LEU A 186 -0.65 -13.68 0.41
C LEU A 186 0.69 -13.01 0.74
N SER A 187 1.29 -12.45 -0.31
CA SER A 187 2.61 -11.81 -0.34
C SER A 187 2.89 -10.78 0.74
N ALA A 188 4.06 -10.87 1.37
CA ALA A 188 4.56 -9.88 2.33
C ALA A 188 5.01 -8.55 1.67
N ILE A 189 5.27 -8.54 0.36
CA ILE A 189 5.75 -7.36 -0.37
C ILE A 189 4.79 -6.93 -1.48
N GLY A 190 4.16 -7.88 -2.18
CA GLY A 190 3.17 -7.57 -3.21
C GLY A 190 2.00 -6.80 -2.63
N GLY A 191 1.67 -5.68 -3.27
CA GLY A 191 0.53 -4.81 -2.93
C GLY A 191 0.63 -3.98 -1.66
N SER A 192 1.81 -3.91 -1.05
CA SER A 192 2.09 -3.03 0.10
C SER A 192 2.29 -1.61 -0.41
N ILE A 193 1.60 -0.62 0.17
CA ILE A 193 1.90 0.79 -0.14
C ILE A 193 3.31 1.10 0.33
N ARG A 194 4.17 1.57 -0.57
CA ARG A 194 5.59 1.84 -0.35
C ARG A 194 5.82 3.27 0.14
N ARG A 195 6.97 3.51 0.78
CA ARG A 195 7.41 4.86 1.09
C ARG A 195 7.51 5.72 -0.18
N GLY A 196 7.13 6.98 -0.07
CA GLY A 196 7.04 7.94 -1.17
C GLY A 196 5.74 7.86 -1.97
N GLU A 197 4.97 6.77 -1.90
CA GLU A 197 3.79 6.59 -2.76
C GLU A 197 2.60 7.45 -2.36
N LEU A 198 2.48 7.86 -1.11
CA LEU A 198 1.40 8.76 -0.67
C LEU A 198 1.83 10.23 -0.63
N THR A 199 3.12 10.51 -0.77
CA THR A 199 3.70 11.84 -0.52
C THR A 199 4.37 12.45 -1.75
N SER A 200 4.79 11.64 -2.74
CA SER A 200 5.27 12.13 -4.04
C SER A 200 4.13 12.44 -5.01
N ASP A 201 4.43 13.01 -6.18
CA ASP A 201 3.44 13.18 -7.26
C ASP A 201 3.23 11.93 -8.12
N GLN A 202 4.02 10.86 -7.92
CA GLN A 202 3.92 9.65 -8.75
C GLN A 202 2.67 8.84 -8.38
N PRO A 203 1.88 8.33 -9.33
CA PRO A 203 0.73 7.50 -9.00
C PRO A 203 1.16 6.15 -8.43
N ILE A 204 0.26 5.52 -7.69
CA ILE A 204 0.42 4.13 -7.26
C ILE A 204 -0.01 3.23 -8.42
N ARG A 205 0.87 2.33 -8.85
CA ARG A 205 0.70 1.54 -10.10
C ARG A 205 0.55 0.03 -9.86
N HIS A 206 0.00 -0.35 -8.72
CA HIS A 206 -0.11 -1.75 -8.33
C HIS A 206 -1.38 -1.99 -7.51
N THR A 207 -1.85 -3.23 -7.50
CA THR A 207 -2.98 -3.67 -6.68
C THR A 207 -2.61 -3.53 -5.21
N LEU A 208 -3.52 -3.05 -4.36
CA LEU A 208 -3.26 -2.83 -2.94
C LEU A 208 -3.62 -4.05 -2.09
N LYS A 209 -3.23 -4.01 -0.82
CA LYS A 209 -3.66 -4.95 0.21
C LYS A 209 -4.54 -4.27 1.24
N VAL A 210 -5.67 -4.88 1.56
CA VAL A 210 -6.60 -4.40 2.60
C VAL A 210 -6.89 -5.46 3.65
N LEU A 211 -7.12 -5.00 4.87
CA LEU A 211 -7.58 -5.80 6.00
C LEU A 211 -9.00 -5.40 6.34
N LEU A 212 -9.86 -6.36 6.64
CA LEU A 212 -11.28 -6.14 6.94
C LEU A 212 -11.71 -6.99 8.13
N TRP A 213 -12.76 -6.58 8.83
CA TRP A 213 -13.29 -7.36 9.96
C TRP A 213 -13.98 -8.65 9.50
N GLY A 214 -13.36 -9.79 9.77
CA GLY A 214 -13.83 -11.12 9.42
C GLY A 214 -15.22 -11.44 9.93
N LYS A 215 -15.52 -11.03 11.17
CA LYS A 215 -16.86 -11.21 11.76
C LYS A 215 -17.95 -10.49 10.98
N LYS A 216 -17.65 -9.35 10.35
CA LYS A 216 -18.66 -8.55 9.66
C LYS A 216 -18.75 -8.85 8.18
N TYR A 217 -17.62 -9.15 7.54
CA TYR A 217 -17.53 -9.15 6.08
C TYR A 217 -17.13 -10.50 5.48
N LEU A 218 -16.24 -11.25 6.14
CA LEU A 218 -15.71 -12.47 5.54
C LEU A 218 -16.66 -13.64 5.77
N TYR A 219 -16.98 -14.33 4.68
CA TYR A 219 -17.84 -15.49 4.66
C TYR A 219 -17.03 -16.76 4.94
N TYR A 220 -17.69 -17.75 5.54
CA TYR A 220 -17.17 -19.11 5.63
C TYR A 220 -18.32 -20.11 5.58
N SER A 221 -18.11 -21.20 4.84
CA SER A 221 -18.86 -22.44 4.97
C SER A 221 -17.96 -23.64 4.69
N LYS A 222 -18.44 -24.86 4.94
CA LYS A 222 -17.70 -26.08 4.55
C LYS A 222 -17.46 -26.16 3.03
N LYS A 223 -18.34 -25.56 2.22
CA LYS A 223 -18.23 -25.52 0.75
C LYS A 223 -17.33 -24.38 0.26
N ILE A 224 -17.30 -23.27 0.98
CA ILE A 224 -16.48 -22.09 0.67
C ILE A 224 -15.62 -21.79 1.91
N PRO A 225 -14.39 -22.32 1.99
CA PRO A 225 -13.58 -22.36 3.22
C PRO A 225 -13.00 -21.01 3.64
N GLY A 226 -13.60 -19.89 3.22
CA GLY A 226 -13.22 -18.54 3.63
C GLY A 226 -12.09 -17.91 2.84
N TYR A 227 -11.72 -18.47 1.69
CA TYR A 227 -10.75 -17.89 0.76
C TYR A 227 -11.08 -18.23 -0.69
N ARG A 228 -10.52 -17.46 -1.61
CA ARG A 228 -10.47 -17.73 -3.05
C ARG A 228 -9.19 -17.18 -3.65
N TRP A 229 -8.88 -17.60 -4.88
CA TRP A 229 -7.71 -17.13 -5.60
C TRP A 229 -7.61 -15.58 -5.56
N PRO A 230 -6.41 -14.99 -5.33
CA PRO A 230 -5.09 -15.63 -5.23
C PRO A 230 -4.73 -16.16 -3.84
N ALA A 231 -5.61 -16.00 -2.84
CA ALA A 231 -5.39 -16.58 -1.52
C ALA A 231 -5.46 -18.11 -1.59
N ASP A 232 -4.62 -18.77 -0.81
CA ASP A 232 -4.51 -20.23 -0.74
C ASP A 232 -5.03 -20.81 0.60
N ARG A 233 -5.41 -19.93 1.54
CA ARG A 233 -5.94 -20.30 2.86
C ARG A 233 -6.81 -19.19 3.43
N ALA A 234 -7.54 -19.56 4.49
CA ALA A 234 -8.19 -18.66 5.43
C ALA A 234 -7.54 -18.79 6.82
N ASP A 235 -7.84 -17.87 7.73
CA ASP A 235 -7.52 -18.03 9.14
C ASP A 235 -8.06 -19.37 9.68
N LYS A 236 -7.27 -20.06 10.52
CA LYS A 236 -7.70 -21.33 11.15
C LYS A 236 -9.00 -21.22 11.96
N TYR A 237 -9.32 -20.02 12.42
CA TYR A 237 -10.53 -19.73 13.18
C TYR A 237 -11.70 -19.25 12.31
N ALA A 238 -11.54 -19.16 10.98
CA ALA A 238 -12.60 -18.79 10.04
C ALA A 238 -13.93 -19.54 10.29
N PRO A 239 -13.97 -20.87 10.53
CA PRO A 239 -15.23 -21.57 10.82
C PRO A 239 -16.03 -21.02 12.01
N LYS A 240 -15.34 -20.34 12.94
CA LYS A 240 -15.93 -19.82 14.18
C LYS A 240 -16.10 -18.30 14.16
N GLN A 241 -15.33 -17.55 13.38
CA GLN A 241 -15.31 -16.10 13.45
C GLN A 241 -15.70 -15.38 12.17
N TYR A 242 -15.58 -16.02 11.00
CA TYR A 242 -16.03 -15.42 9.75
C TYR A 242 -17.55 -15.57 9.67
N ARG A 243 -18.26 -14.45 9.83
CA ARG A 243 -19.74 -14.40 9.94
C ARG A 243 -20.37 -13.47 8.90
N GLY A 244 -19.60 -13.01 7.91
CA GLY A 244 -20.15 -12.37 6.72
C GLY A 244 -21.11 -13.31 5.99
N THR A 245 -22.07 -12.73 5.29
CA THR A 245 -23.15 -13.48 4.62
C THR A 245 -22.97 -13.61 3.10
N ASN A 246 -22.03 -12.88 2.51
CA ASN A 246 -21.79 -12.87 1.07
C ASN A 246 -20.73 -13.93 0.70
N PRO A 247 -21.07 -15.01 -0.03
CA PRO A 247 -20.12 -16.08 -0.37
C PRO A 247 -18.97 -15.63 -1.27
N GLN A 248 -19.09 -14.49 -1.96
CA GLN A 248 -18.01 -13.90 -2.75
C GLN A 248 -17.07 -13.04 -1.89
N PHE A 249 -17.38 -12.74 -0.64
CA PHE A 249 -16.56 -11.90 0.21
C PHE A 249 -15.75 -12.75 1.19
N VAL A 250 -14.54 -13.10 0.76
CA VAL A 250 -13.62 -14.00 1.48
C VAL A 250 -12.18 -13.47 1.40
N GLN A 251 -11.22 -14.11 2.08
CA GLN A 251 -9.81 -13.82 1.86
C GLN A 251 -9.44 -13.99 0.38
N GLY A 252 -8.59 -13.12 -0.16
CA GLY A 252 -8.23 -13.10 -1.58
C GLY A 252 -9.29 -12.48 -2.49
N SER A 253 -10.37 -11.92 -1.95
CA SER A 253 -11.31 -11.14 -2.77
C SER A 253 -10.65 -9.89 -3.35
N LEU A 254 -10.72 -9.71 -4.67
CA LEU A 254 -10.37 -8.46 -5.32
C LEU A 254 -11.51 -7.45 -5.14
N LEU A 255 -11.19 -6.29 -4.57
CA LEU A 255 -12.07 -5.16 -4.40
C LEU A 255 -11.64 -4.02 -5.33
N ALA A 256 -12.55 -3.39 -6.03
CA ALA A 256 -12.25 -2.26 -6.90
C ALA A 256 -13.36 -1.22 -6.86
N ILE A 257 -13.01 0.03 -7.20
CA ILE A 257 -13.98 1.09 -7.44
C ILE A 257 -14.47 0.96 -8.89
N PRO A 258 -15.78 0.89 -9.17
CA PRO A 258 -16.29 0.81 -10.54
C PRO A 258 -15.90 2.03 -11.40
N PRO A 259 -15.76 1.86 -12.73
CA PRO A 259 -15.26 2.91 -13.63
C PRO A 259 -16.15 4.16 -13.71
N GLN A 260 -17.44 4.04 -13.42
CA GLN A 260 -18.40 5.15 -13.42
C GLN A 260 -18.33 6.05 -12.18
N VAL A 261 -17.66 5.60 -11.12
CA VAL A 261 -17.42 6.44 -9.94
C VAL A 261 -16.29 7.41 -10.26
N THR A 262 -16.39 8.66 -9.82
CA THR A 262 -15.34 9.68 -10.01
C THR A 262 -14.87 10.26 -8.69
N VAL A 263 -13.73 10.96 -8.73
CA VAL A 263 -13.20 11.71 -7.59
C VAL A 263 -14.23 12.74 -7.09
N GLU A 264 -14.92 13.39 -8.02
CA GLU A 264 -15.93 14.42 -7.79
C GLU A 264 -17.20 13.82 -7.20
N SER A 265 -17.66 12.67 -7.70
CA SER A 265 -18.86 12.00 -7.17
C SER A 265 -18.68 11.58 -5.70
N LEU A 266 -17.46 11.22 -5.31
CA LEU A 266 -17.11 10.93 -3.92
C LEU A 266 -16.74 12.18 -3.10
N LYS A 267 -16.57 13.34 -3.75
CA LYS A 267 -16.12 14.60 -3.13
C LYS A 267 -14.80 14.42 -2.37
N LEU A 268 -13.81 13.74 -2.97
CA LEU A 268 -12.53 13.50 -2.29
C LEU A 268 -11.73 14.80 -2.15
N GLN A 269 -11.17 15.03 -0.96
CA GLN A 269 -10.58 16.31 -0.59
C GLN A 269 -9.05 16.31 -0.72
N THR A 270 -8.42 15.22 -0.28
CA THR A 270 -6.98 15.13 -0.09
C THR A 270 -6.28 14.53 -1.30
N GLN A 271 -5.06 15.00 -1.59
CA GLN A 271 -4.20 14.38 -2.60
C GLN A 271 -3.98 12.88 -2.34
N PRO A 272 -3.60 12.41 -1.14
CA PRO A 272 -3.46 10.98 -0.90
C PRO A 272 -4.78 10.19 -1.06
N GLY A 273 -5.92 10.77 -0.71
CA GLY A 273 -7.23 10.17 -0.97
C GLY A 273 -7.51 9.99 -2.47
N LYS A 274 -7.18 10.99 -3.30
CA LYS A 274 -7.29 10.91 -4.76
C LYS A 274 -6.31 9.90 -5.37
N LYS A 275 -5.08 9.80 -4.84
CA LYS A 275 -4.13 8.77 -5.30
C LYS A 275 -4.61 7.35 -5.01
N LEU A 276 -5.14 7.12 -3.81
CA LEU A 276 -5.74 5.83 -3.45
C LEU A 276 -6.98 5.53 -4.30
N PHE A 277 -7.81 6.54 -4.61
CA PHE A 277 -8.93 6.37 -5.53
C PHE A 277 -8.49 5.79 -6.87
N HIS A 278 -7.50 6.40 -7.52
CA HIS A 278 -7.02 5.93 -8.81
C HIS A 278 -6.42 4.53 -8.72
N ALA A 279 -5.62 4.22 -7.69
CA ALA A 279 -5.12 2.86 -7.50
C ALA A 279 -6.24 1.82 -7.31
N LEU A 280 -7.27 2.15 -6.51
CA LEU A 280 -8.41 1.26 -6.27
C LEU A 280 -9.31 1.09 -7.50
N GLN A 281 -9.36 2.07 -8.40
CA GLN A 281 -10.11 1.97 -9.65
C GLN A 281 -9.31 1.26 -10.75
N ASP A 282 -8.01 1.51 -10.82
CA ASP A 282 -7.14 1.01 -11.89
C ASP A 282 -6.60 -0.39 -11.61
N TYR A 283 -6.35 -0.73 -10.35
CA TYR A 283 -5.73 -2.00 -9.95
C TYR A 283 -6.49 -2.76 -8.85
N GLY A 284 -7.32 -2.06 -8.08
CA GLY A 284 -8.07 -2.65 -6.96
C GLY A 284 -7.21 -2.96 -5.73
N ALA A 285 -7.77 -3.75 -4.82
CA ALA A 285 -7.14 -4.22 -3.60
C ALA A 285 -7.59 -5.63 -3.22
N TYR A 286 -6.64 -6.48 -2.85
CA TYR A 286 -6.93 -7.81 -2.31
C TYR A 286 -7.14 -7.77 -0.80
N VAL A 287 -8.15 -8.50 -0.32
CA VAL A 287 -8.32 -8.78 1.11
C VAL A 287 -7.26 -9.79 1.55
N VAL A 288 -6.39 -9.41 2.47
CA VAL A 288 -5.24 -10.24 2.86
C VAL A 288 -5.29 -10.78 4.29
N ASP A 289 -5.98 -10.11 5.21
CA ASP A 289 -6.08 -10.53 6.60
C ASP A 289 -7.39 -10.06 7.26
N ASP A 290 -7.79 -10.78 8.31
CA ASP A 290 -8.83 -10.34 9.24
C ASP A 290 -8.26 -9.28 10.19
N SER A 291 -8.91 -8.13 10.27
CA SER A 291 -8.55 -7.09 11.24
C SER A 291 -8.97 -7.42 12.69
N ALA A 292 -9.77 -8.46 12.92
CA ALA A 292 -10.30 -8.96 14.20
C ALA A 292 -11.19 -7.98 15.02
N TRP A 293 -11.31 -6.73 14.61
CA TRP A 293 -12.13 -5.69 15.25
C TRP A 293 -12.81 -4.82 14.19
N ASP A 294 -13.70 -3.91 14.60
CA ASP A 294 -14.36 -2.98 13.67
C ASP A 294 -13.36 -1.94 13.11
N ALA A 295 -12.54 -2.41 12.17
CA ALA A 295 -11.57 -1.67 11.40
C ALA A 295 -11.56 -2.12 9.95
N TYR A 296 -11.03 -1.22 9.13
CA TYR A 296 -10.38 -1.58 7.88
C TYR A 296 -8.99 -0.94 7.87
N GLY A 297 -8.11 -1.44 7.02
CA GLY A 297 -6.75 -0.92 6.92
C GLY A 297 -6.11 -1.23 5.59
N PHE A 298 -5.02 -0.53 5.30
CA PHE A 298 -4.10 -0.89 4.24
C PHE A 298 -2.86 -1.54 4.85
N ALA A 299 -2.29 -2.50 4.12
CA ALA A 299 -0.92 -2.94 4.41
C ALA A 299 0.06 -1.96 3.77
N VAL A 300 1.05 -1.52 4.55
CA VAL A 300 1.99 -0.47 4.17
C VAL A 300 3.40 -0.82 4.61
N GLU A 301 4.40 -0.35 3.89
CA GLU A 301 5.78 -0.41 4.34
C GLU A 301 5.97 0.31 5.68
N LYS A 302 6.78 -0.28 6.56
CA LYS A 302 7.21 0.34 7.81
C LYS A 302 7.80 1.73 7.53
N GLY A 303 7.21 2.75 8.14
CA GLY A 303 7.61 4.15 7.97
C GLY A 303 6.64 4.99 7.13
N VAL A 304 5.77 4.38 6.32
CA VAL A 304 4.73 5.12 5.56
C VAL A 304 3.85 5.98 6.46
N PRO A 305 3.33 5.51 7.63
CA PRO A 305 2.53 6.36 8.50
C PRO A 305 3.30 7.57 9.06
N THR A 306 4.60 7.41 9.32
CA THR A 306 5.49 8.47 9.81
C THR A 306 5.72 9.51 8.72
N GLU A 307 6.15 9.07 7.54
CA GLU A 307 6.37 9.93 6.37
C GLU A 307 5.10 10.68 5.97
N PHE A 308 3.94 10.02 6.03
CA PHE A 308 2.65 10.64 5.78
C PHE A 308 2.36 11.77 6.78
N GLN A 309 2.58 11.53 8.07
CA GLN A 309 2.32 12.53 9.10
C GLN A 309 3.28 13.73 8.97
N GLU A 310 4.54 13.49 8.64
CA GLU A 310 5.53 14.54 8.37
C GLU A 310 5.12 15.40 7.16
N ALA A 311 4.61 14.78 6.10
CA ALA A 311 4.20 15.49 4.89
C ALA A 311 2.90 16.29 5.03
N TYR A 312 1.92 15.79 5.79
CA TYR A 312 0.56 16.36 5.81
C TYR A 312 0.15 16.99 7.15
N GLY A 313 0.96 16.85 8.20
CA GLY A 313 0.68 17.42 9.53
C GLY A 313 -0.42 16.71 10.31
N TYR A 314 -0.98 15.61 9.80
CA TYR A 314 -1.98 14.79 10.50
C TYR A 314 -1.74 13.29 10.32
N ARG A 315 -2.26 12.51 11.26
CA ARG A 315 -2.02 11.06 11.33
C ARG A 315 -2.65 10.30 10.16
N PHE A 316 -1.93 9.31 9.64
CA PHE A 316 -2.47 8.32 8.70
C PHE A 316 -3.62 7.53 9.32
N GLU A 317 -3.42 7.00 10.53
CA GLU A 317 -4.39 6.14 11.22
C GLU A 317 -5.48 6.94 11.95
N TYR A 318 -6.65 6.31 12.10
CA TYR A 318 -7.78 6.84 12.84
C TYR A 318 -8.29 5.85 13.88
N PHE A 319 -8.65 6.35 15.06
CA PHE A 319 -9.36 5.59 16.08
C PHE A 319 -10.56 6.40 16.57
N LYS A 320 -11.70 5.76 16.85
CA LYS A 320 -12.88 6.43 17.42
C LYS A 320 -12.48 7.25 18.64
N GLY A 321 -12.86 8.52 18.65
CA GLY A 321 -12.52 9.48 19.71
C GLY A 321 -11.24 10.28 19.46
N SER A 322 -10.45 9.93 18.44
CA SER A 322 -9.35 10.78 17.96
C SER A 322 -9.83 11.88 17.02
N HIS A 323 -9.02 12.93 16.84
CA HIS A 323 -9.31 14.01 15.90
C HIS A 323 -9.38 13.47 14.46
N LYS A 324 -10.55 13.60 13.84
CA LYS A 324 -10.79 13.18 12.46
C LYS A 324 -10.23 14.22 11.50
N ASN A 325 -9.40 13.80 10.55
CA ASN A 325 -8.85 14.69 9.52
C ASN A 325 -9.52 14.47 8.14
N PRO A 326 -9.28 15.36 7.16
CA PRO A 326 -9.84 15.23 5.81
C PRO A 326 -9.51 13.89 5.13
N PHE A 327 -8.29 13.37 5.32
CA PHE A 327 -7.88 12.09 4.75
C PHE A 327 -8.72 10.93 5.28
N HIS A 328 -9.03 10.90 6.58
CA HIS A 328 -9.92 9.89 7.16
C HIS A 328 -11.33 9.95 6.57
N THR A 329 -11.81 11.14 6.22
CA THR A 329 -13.10 11.30 5.53
C THR A 329 -13.06 10.71 4.12
N ASP A 330 -11.96 10.91 3.39
CA ASP A 330 -11.75 10.28 2.08
C ASP A 330 -11.67 8.76 2.18
N ILE A 331 -10.93 8.22 3.15
CA ILE A 331 -10.83 6.76 3.36
C ILE A 331 -12.22 6.13 3.56
N VAL A 332 -13.10 6.74 4.37
CA VAL A 332 -14.46 6.23 4.56
C VAL A 332 -15.22 6.13 3.24
N LYS A 333 -15.10 7.16 2.39
CA LYS A 333 -15.75 7.21 1.07
C LYS A 333 -15.18 6.14 0.13
N LEU A 334 -13.86 5.98 0.11
CA LEU A 334 -13.18 4.98 -0.71
C LEU A 334 -13.64 3.56 -0.35
N PHE A 335 -13.58 3.18 0.94
CA PHE A 335 -14.02 1.86 1.38
C PHE A 335 -15.51 1.63 1.11
N ASN A 336 -16.35 2.65 1.24
CA ASN A 336 -17.78 2.53 0.93
C ASN A 336 -18.07 2.31 -0.56
N ALA A 337 -17.23 2.86 -1.45
CA ALA A 337 -17.34 2.73 -2.90
C ALA A 337 -16.84 1.38 -3.45
N LEU A 338 -16.16 0.57 -2.64
CA LEU A 338 -15.59 -0.70 -3.09
C LEU A 338 -16.67 -1.73 -3.47
N HIS A 339 -16.42 -2.38 -4.59
CA HIS A 339 -17.17 -3.50 -5.12
C HIS A 339 -16.25 -4.72 -5.21
N ILE A 340 -16.81 -5.89 -5.04
CA ILE A 340 -16.15 -7.17 -5.27
C ILE A 340 -16.11 -7.42 -6.77
N VAL A 341 -14.93 -7.68 -7.32
CA VAL A 341 -14.79 -8.21 -8.69
C VAL A 341 -15.09 -9.70 -8.66
N THR A 342 -16.26 -10.12 -9.13
CA THR A 342 -16.77 -11.49 -8.93
C THR A 342 -16.21 -12.49 -9.92
N ASN A 343 -15.83 -12.03 -11.10
CA ASN A 343 -15.15 -12.84 -12.12
C ASN A 343 -13.61 -12.75 -12.01
N ASN A 344 -13.08 -12.54 -10.80
CA ASN A 344 -11.64 -12.58 -10.53
C ASN A 344 -11.15 -14.02 -10.33
N ASP A 345 -10.31 -14.51 -11.24
CA ASP A 345 -9.65 -15.80 -11.13
C ASP A 345 -8.28 -15.85 -11.85
N LEU A 346 -7.66 -17.03 -11.93
CA LEU A 346 -6.34 -17.23 -12.56
C LEU A 346 -6.29 -16.91 -14.06
N ARG A 347 -7.43 -16.92 -14.76
CA ARG A 347 -7.59 -16.61 -16.19
C ARG A 347 -8.10 -15.18 -16.41
N SER A 348 -8.79 -14.60 -15.42
CA SER A 348 -9.32 -13.23 -15.43
C SER A 348 -8.86 -12.46 -14.20
N VAL A 349 -7.53 -12.30 -14.07
CA VAL A 349 -6.90 -11.68 -12.88
C VAL A 349 -7.40 -10.26 -12.59
N GLY A 350 -7.72 -9.47 -13.60
CA GLY A 350 -8.33 -8.14 -13.45
C GLY A 350 -9.85 -8.11 -13.66
N GLY A 351 -10.51 -9.27 -13.82
CA GLY A 351 -11.89 -9.38 -14.31
C GLY A 351 -12.02 -9.49 -15.83
N GLY A 352 -10.90 -9.66 -16.57
CA GLY A 352 -10.90 -9.95 -18.00
C GLY A 352 -11.16 -8.73 -18.91
N GLY A 353 -11.02 -8.94 -20.22
CA GLY A 353 -11.13 -7.86 -21.22
C GLY A 353 -9.87 -6.99 -21.32
N THR A 354 -10.05 -5.72 -21.69
CA THR A 354 -8.96 -4.77 -21.90
C THR A 354 -8.56 -4.12 -20.57
N PRO A 355 -7.28 -4.16 -20.16
CA PRO A 355 -6.80 -3.45 -18.97
C PRO A 355 -7.13 -1.95 -19.01
N ARG A 356 -7.66 -1.40 -17.90
CA ARG A 356 -7.98 0.04 -17.76
C ARG A 356 -6.78 0.96 -17.92
N VAL A 357 -5.61 0.47 -17.52
CA VAL A 357 -4.33 1.17 -17.66
C VAL A 357 -3.30 0.20 -18.26
N PRO A 358 -2.18 0.69 -18.82
CA PRO A 358 -1.15 -0.19 -19.37
C PRO A 358 -0.64 -1.20 -18.34
N LEU A 359 -0.29 -2.40 -18.81
CA LEU A 359 0.37 -3.40 -17.98
C LEU A 359 1.68 -2.86 -17.42
N ALA A 360 2.08 -3.37 -16.25
CA ALA A 360 3.35 -3.02 -15.65
C ALA A 360 4.50 -3.22 -16.66
N PRO A 361 5.41 -2.24 -16.82
CA PRO A 361 6.49 -2.37 -17.77
C PRO A 361 7.46 -3.48 -17.34
N PRO A 362 8.37 -3.92 -18.23
CA PRO A 362 9.41 -4.86 -17.88
C PRO A 362 10.21 -4.38 -16.65
N LEU A 363 10.62 -5.34 -15.82
CA LEU A 363 11.62 -5.06 -14.80
C LEU A 363 12.93 -4.66 -15.49
N TYR A 364 13.67 -3.70 -14.93
CA TYR A 364 15.01 -3.38 -15.46
C TYR A 364 15.78 -4.69 -15.68
N PRO A 365 16.44 -4.88 -16.84
CA PRO A 365 17.31 -6.04 -17.03
C PRO A 365 18.29 -6.07 -15.86
N ALA A 366 18.54 -7.25 -15.31
CA ALA A 366 19.56 -7.39 -14.29
C ALA A 366 20.85 -6.78 -14.85
N SER A 367 21.29 -5.64 -14.29
CA SER A 367 22.51 -5.00 -14.74
C SER A 367 23.63 -6.02 -14.65
N SER A 368 24.19 -6.40 -15.80
CA SER A 368 25.32 -7.32 -15.93
C SER A 368 26.64 -6.71 -15.45
N LYS A 369 26.60 -5.75 -14.52
CA LYS A 369 27.76 -5.05 -14.00
C LYS A 369 27.70 -5.02 -12.48
N VAL A 370 28.15 -6.13 -11.91
CA VAL A 370 28.92 -6.07 -10.66
C VAL A 370 30.28 -5.50 -11.06
N ARG A 371 30.58 -4.28 -10.64
CA ARG A 371 31.95 -3.84 -10.40
C ARG A 371 32.11 -3.73 -8.90
#